data_AF-A0A0C1JZ42-F1
#
_entry.id   AF-A0A0C1JZ42-F1
#
_cell.length_a   1.000
_cell.length_b   1.000
_cell.length_c   1.000
_cell.angle_alpha   90.00
_cell.angle_beta   90.00
_cell.angle_gamma   90.00
#
_symmetry.space_group_name_H-M   'P 1'
#
loop_
_entity.id
_entity.type
_entity.pdbx_description
1 polymer ?
#
loop_
_entity_poly.entity_id
_entity_poly.type
_entity_poly.pdbx_seq_one_letter_code
_entity_poly.pdbx_strand_id
1 'polypeptide(L)'
;MFFALEVKAPWPEKLPKGRVLDPHTRHATLAFVGEISLSALFQHAFPHPSFRVGLVGAFNECLFLPFHHPNVVAWKFDWYDESKELIEYRQKLSNWLSMHHYPLRDNHKDWLWHVTLSRKPFDHKEWQAAFTPLPMLTQSLHLYASLGHLNYQPLWSYSFIPPFQEIKYPNQTVYLINGENLNQIYQHAFAALAFHYPPLTSYHHTKNYAHLKEIIADLNFLIVRVKADQDCPLKTLHVYKDIQTKDSIIQFEMIMDK
;
A
#
# COMPACT_ATOMS: atom_id res chain seq x y z
N MET A 1 -20.07 4.84 7.13
CA MET A 1 -19.18 5.27 6.04
C MET A 1 -17.81 5.60 6.59
N PHE A 2 -16.79 5.50 5.75
CA PHE A 2 -15.41 5.82 6.12
C PHE A 2 -14.58 6.11 4.87
N PHE A 3 -13.53 6.91 5.02
CA PHE A 3 -12.50 7.11 4.00
C PHE A 3 -11.40 6.06 4.17
N ALA A 4 -10.92 5.47 3.09
CA ALA A 4 -9.83 4.51 3.14
C ALA A 4 -9.02 4.45 1.84
N LEU A 5 -7.76 4.05 1.97
CA LEU A 5 -6.92 3.68 0.84
C LEU A 5 -7.17 2.21 0.49
N GLU A 6 -7.47 1.93 -0.77
CA GLU A 6 -7.43 0.58 -1.32
C GLU A 6 -6.00 0.06 -1.25
N VAL A 7 -5.79 -1.12 -0.64
CA VAL A 7 -4.45 -1.72 -0.47
C VAL A 7 -4.35 -3.01 -1.26
N LYS A 8 -3.30 -3.12 -2.07
CA LYS A 8 -2.90 -4.36 -2.74
C LYS A 8 -1.60 -4.88 -2.17
N ALA A 9 -1.49 -6.20 -2.12
CA ALA A 9 -0.30 -6.94 -1.72
C ALA A 9 -0.34 -8.32 -2.38
N PRO A 10 0.78 -9.05 -2.48
CA PRO A 10 0.81 -10.45 -2.91
C PRO A 10 0.24 -11.35 -1.78
N TRP A 11 -1.05 -11.19 -1.50
CA TRP A 11 -1.74 -11.85 -0.40
C TRP A 11 -1.59 -13.38 -0.49
N PRO A 12 -1.39 -14.09 0.64
CA PRO A 12 -1.35 -15.55 0.61
C PRO A 12 -2.66 -16.11 0.07
N GLU A 13 -2.57 -17.12 -0.80
CA GLU A 13 -3.75 -17.79 -1.38
C GLU A 13 -4.65 -18.41 -0.31
N LYS A 14 -4.03 -18.88 0.79
CA LYS A 14 -4.72 -19.47 1.93
C LYS A 14 -4.32 -18.73 3.20
N LEU A 15 -5.31 -18.13 3.85
CA LEU A 15 -5.18 -17.57 5.19
C LEU A 15 -5.79 -18.53 6.22
N PRO A 16 -5.38 -18.47 7.49
CA PRO A 16 -5.98 -19.28 8.55
C PRO A 16 -7.47 -19.05 8.71
N LYS A 17 -8.13 -19.95 9.45
CA LYS A 17 -9.59 -19.91 9.60
C LYS A 17 -10.07 -18.59 10.22
N GLY A 18 -11.19 -18.10 9.68
CA GLY A 18 -12.00 -17.03 10.26
C GLY A 18 -12.91 -16.37 9.23
N ARG A 19 -13.55 -15.25 9.59
CA ARG A 19 -14.29 -14.43 8.62
C ARG A 19 -13.31 -13.53 7.89
N VAL A 20 -12.63 -14.12 6.91
CA VAL A 20 -11.60 -13.47 6.09
C VAL A 20 -12.24 -12.44 5.16
N LEU A 21 -11.63 -11.25 5.06
CA LEU A 21 -12.03 -10.21 4.13
C LEU A 21 -11.56 -10.55 2.72
N ASP A 22 -12.45 -10.29 1.76
CA ASP A 22 -12.13 -10.38 0.33
C ASP A 22 -10.89 -9.51 0.01
N PRO A 23 -9.87 -10.06 -0.67
CA PRO A 23 -8.65 -9.33 -1.04
C PRO A 23 -8.90 -7.99 -1.75
N HIS A 24 -9.96 -7.88 -2.56
CA HIS A 24 -10.32 -6.67 -3.31
C HIS A 24 -10.97 -5.59 -2.43
N THR A 25 -11.34 -5.92 -1.21
CA THR A 25 -11.96 -4.99 -0.26
C THR A 25 -11.01 -4.59 0.89
N ARG A 26 -9.78 -5.10 0.87
CA ARG A 26 -8.76 -4.78 1.87
C ARG A 26 -8.30 -3.34 1.71
N HIS A 27 -8.29 -2.63 2.83
CA HIS A 27 -8.06 -1.21 2.84
C HIS A 27 -7.38 -0.78 4.13
N ALA A 28 -6.73 0.38 4.07
CA ALA A 28 -6.26 1.12 5.23
C ALA A 28 -7.20 2.29 5.48
N THR A 29 -7.97 2.23 6.57
CA THR A 29 -8.90 3.32 6.91
C THR A 29 -8.12 4.60 7.23
N LEU A 30 -8.66 5.75 6.79
CA LEU A 30 -8.14 7.10 7.05
C LEU A 30 -9.00 7.89 8.02
N ALA A 31 -10.32 7.71 7.96
CA ALA A 31 -11.28 8.37 8.86
C ALA A 31 -12.62 7.62 8.89
N PHE A 32 -13.14 7.30 10.08
CA PHE A 32 -14.50 6.82 10.28
C PHE A 32 -15.47 7.98 10.52
N VAL A 33 -16.44 8.12 9.62
CA VAL A 33 -17.46 9.18 9.67
C VAL A 33 -18.85 8.67 10.10
N GLY A 34 -19.01 7.37 10.31
CA GLY A 34 -20.28 6.81 10.81
C GLY A 34 -21.43 6.94 9.82
N GLU A 35 -22.64 7.17 10.33
CA GLU A 35 -23.86 7.28 9.54
C GLU A 35 -24.13 8.76 9.21
N ILE A 36 -24.05 9.10 7.92
CA ILE A 36 -24.25 10.45 7.40
C ILE A 36 -25.12 10.33 6.14
N SER A 37 -25.95 11.33 5.85
CA SER A 37 -26.67 11.39 4.58
C SER A 37 -25.69 11.60 3.41
N LEU A 38 -25.82 10.78 2.35
CA LEU A 38 -25.06 10.98 1.11
C LEU A 38 -25.31 12.36 0.51
N SER A 39 -26.56 12.82 0.51
CA SER A 39 -26.89 14.13 -0.06
C SER A 39 -26.20 15.27 0.67
N ALA A 40 -26.02 15.18 1.99
CA ALA A 40 -25.30 16.18 2.77
C ALA A 40 -23.79 16.15 2.48
N LEU A 41 -23.24 14.96 2.27
CA LEU A 41 -21.81 14.76 2.09
C LEU A 41 -21.31 15.14 0.68
N PHE A 42 -22.15 14.95 -0.35
CA PHE A 42 -21.84 15.33 -1.74
C PHE A 42 -22.15 16.80 -2.08
N GLN A 43 -22.60 17.61 -1.10
CA GLN A 43 -22.70 19.06 -1.26
C GLN A 43 -21.33 19.76 -1.31
N HIS A 44 -20.27 19.05 -0.92
CA HIS A 44 -18.92 19.59 -0.81
C HIS A 44 -17.93 18.75 -1.61
N ALA A 45 -16.99 19.41 -2.29
CA ALA A 45 -15.91 18.71 -2.97
C ALA A 45 -14.96 18.07 -1.96
N PHE A 46 -14.64 16.78 -2.16
CA PHE A 46 -13.71 16.07 -1.30
C PHE A 46 -12.27 16.60 -1.46
N PRO A 47 -11.48 16.68 -0.37
CA PRO A 47 -10.09 17.06 -0.47
C PRO A 47 -9.30 15.97 -1.18
N HIS A 48 -8.54 16.35 -2.21
CA HIS A 48 -7.59 15.46 -2.86
C HIS A 48 -6.22 15.48 -2.15
N PRO A 49 -5.48 14.37 -2.15
CA PRO A 49 -4.07 14.35 -1.74
C PRO A 49 -3.20 15.18 -2.68
N SER A 50 -2.02 15.59 -2.20
CA SER A 50 -1.00 16.27 -3.00
C SER A 50 -0.26 15.31 -3.94
N PHE A 51 -0.04 14.08 -3.48
CA PHE A 51 0.59 13.01 -4.25
C PHE A 51 -0.37 12.43 -5.29
N ARG A 52 0.18 12.06 -6.45
CA ARG A 52 -0.59 11.48 -7.56
C ARG A 52 -0.27 10.02 -7.80
N VAL A 53 0.93 9.57 -7.43
CA VAL A 53 1.34 8.17 -7.52
C VAL A 53 0.92 7.46 -6.23
N GLY A 54 0.50 6.20 -6.34
CA GLY A 54 0.20 5.38 -5.18
C GLY A 54 1.39 5.28 -4.22
N LEU A 55 1.11 5.01 -2.96
CA LEU A 55 2.14 4.83 -1.93
C LEU A 55 2.51 3.37 -1.81
N VAL A 56 3.73 3.09 -1.38
CA VAL A 56 4.23 1.73 -1.14
C VAL A 56 4.75 1.57 0.28
N GLY A 57 4.70 0.34 0.78
CA GLY A 57 5.21 0.01 2.10
C GLY A 57 5.29 -1.49 2.31
N ALA A 58 5.38 -1.89 3.57
CA ALA A 58 5.51 -3.29 3.95
C ALA A 58 4.74 -3.59 5.23
N PHE A 59 4.09 -4.75 5.25
CA PHE A 59 3.56 -5.31 6.49
C PHE A 59 4.71 -5.80 7.38
N ASN A 60 4.67 -5.44 8.66
CA ASN A 60 5.75 -5.70 9.62
C ASN A 60 5.29 -6.47 10.86
N GLU A 61 3.99 -6.54 11.13
CA GLU A 61 3.47 -7.15 12.35
C GLU A 61 2.04 -7.67 12.16
N CYS A 62 1.73 -8.81 12.80
CA CYS A 62 0.36 -9.31 12.94
C CYS A 62 -0.25 -8.82 14.25
N LEU A 63 -1.38 -8.14 14.16
CA LEU A 63 -2.09 -7.52 15.26
C LEU A 63 -3.43 -8.22 15.54
N PHE A 64 -3.81 -8.19 16.80
CA PHE A 64 -5.08 -8.69 17.32
C PHE A 64 -5.81 -7.54 18.00
N LEU A 65 -6.85 -7.00 17.36
CA LEU A 65 -7.49 -5.73 17.75
C LEU A 65 -8.95 -5.93 18.20
N PRO A 66 -9.43 -5.21 19.26
CA PRO A 66 -8.62 -4.47 20.23
C PRO A 66 -7.77 -5.41 21.10
N PHE A 67 -6.63 -4.95 21.61
CA PHE A 67 -5.61 -5.81 22.25
C PHE A 67 -6.11 -6.70 23.40
N HIS A 68 -7.06 -6.24 24.21
CA HIS A 68 -7.57 -7.03 25.35
C HIS A 68 -8.67 -8.03 24.98
N HIS A 69 -9.49 -7.69 23.98
CA HIS A 69 -10.60 -8.56 23.53
C HIS A 69 -10.62 -8.62 22.00
N PRO A 70 -9.62 -9.27 21.38
CA PRO A 70 -9.40 -9.16 19.95
C PRO A 70 -10.55 -9.73 19.16
N ASN A 71 -11.20 -8.90 18.36
CA ASN A 71 -12.29 -9.26 17.47
C ASN A 71 -11.87 -9.27 15.99
N VAL A 72 -10.67 -8.79 15.71
CA VAL A 72 -10.10 -8.58 14.40
C VAL A 72 -8.65 -9.06 14.39
N VAL A 73 -8.26 -9.71 13.30
CA VAL A 73 -6.85 -9.87 12.91
C VAL A 73 -6.55 -8.83 11.85
N ALA A 74 -5.49 -8.06 12.08
CA ALA A 74 -5.02 -7.06 11.15
C ALA A 74 -3.51 -7.19 10.97
N TRP A 75 -2.99 -6.80 9.82
CA TRP A 75 -1.56 -6.65 9.64
C TRP A 75 -1.20 -5.18 9.66
N LYS A 76 -0.28 -4.83 10.55
CA LYS A 76 0.33 -3.51 10.64
C LYS A 76 1.31 -3.35 9.49
N PHE A 77 1.45 -2.13 9.01
CA PHE A 77 2.43 -1.81 8.00
C PHE A 77 3.14 -0.48 8.28
N ASP A 78 4.33 -0.34 7.73
CA ASP A 78 5.05 0.92 7.64
C ASP A 78 5.19 1.33 6.17
N TRP A 79 5.21 2.64 5.93
CA TRP A 79 5.42 3.22 4.61
C TRP A 79 6.92 3.40 4.34
N TYR A 80 7.38 3.16 3.11
CA TYR A 80 8.80 3.29 2.77
C TYR A 80 9.30 4.75 2.80
N ASP A 81 8.40 5.71 2.64
CA ASP A 81 8.68 7.15 2.66
C ASP A 81 8.37 7.81 4.01
N GLU A 82 8.11 7.01 5.05
CA GLU A 82 7.68 7.47 6.38
C GLU A 82 6.34 8.24 6.34
N SER A 83 5.55 8.12 5.27
CA SER A 83 4.17 8.60 5.17
C SER A 83 3.94 10.11 5.28
N LYS A 84 4.96 10.94 5.01
CA LYS A 84 4.87 12.39 5.19
C LYS A 84 3.66 12.99 4.47
N GLU A 85 3.49 12.70 3.19
CA GLU A 85 2.39 13.23 2.39
C GLU A 85 1.02 12.66 2.80
N LEU A 86 0.99 11.42 3.28
CA LEU A 86 -0.25 10.80 3.77
C LEU A 86 -0.69 11.37 5.11
N ILE A 87 0.25 11.66 6.01
CA ILE A 87 -0.03 12.31 7.30
C ILE A 87 -0.60 13.70 7.04
N GLU A 88 0.00 14.47 6.14
CA GLU A 88 -0.50 15.78 5.72
C GLU A 88 -1.91 15.68 5.10
N TYR A 89 -2.12 14.70 4.21
CA TYR A 89 -3.43 14.46 3.63
C TYR A 89 -4.49 14.10 4.68
N ARG A 90 -4.15 13.23 5.63
CA ARG A 90 -5.07 12.86 6.71
C ARG A 90 -5.43 14.05 7.59
N GLN A 91 -4.48 14.94 7.88
CA GLN A 91 -4.77 16.19 8.59
C GLN A 91 -5.72 17.09 7.77
N LYS A 92 -5.46 17.23 6.47
CA LYS A 92 -6.33 17.97 5.54
C LYS A 92 -7.75 17.40 5.50
N LEU A 93 -7.89 16.08 5.43
CA LEU A 93 -9.18 15.38 5.48
C LEU A 93 -9.89 15.60 6.81
N SER A 94 -9.17 15.53 7.93
CA SER A 94 -9.74 15.74 9.27
C SER A 94 -10.23 17.19 9.46
N ASN A 95 -9.46 18.17 8.98
CA ASN A 95 -9.86 19.57 8.98
C ASN A 95 -11.11 19.81 8.13
N TRP A 96 -11.16 19.20 6.93
CA TRP A 96 -12.32 19.28 6.05
C TRP A 96 -13.57 18.68 6.70
N LEU A 97 -13.45 17.49 7.32
CA LEU A 97 -14.55 16.85 8.04
C LEU A 97 -15.06 17.73 9.19
N SER A 98 -14.15 18.32 9.95
CA SER A 98 -14.48 19.22 11.07
C SER A 98 -15.15 20.51 10.61
N MET A 99 -14.65 21.12 9.53
CA MET A 99 -15.20 22.35 8.92
C MET A 99 -16.65 22.17 8.46
N HIS A 100 -17.01 20.97 8.02
CA HIS A 100 -18.37 20.63 7.59
C HIS A 100 -19.20 19.92 8.67
N HIS A 101 -18.73 19.93 9.92
CA HIS A 101 -19.41 19.34 11.08
C HIS A 101 -19.75 17.85 10.94
N TYR A 102 -18.97 17.10 10.16
CA TYR A 102 -19.12 15.65 10.10
C TYR A 102 -18.47 15.00 11.34
N PRO A 103 -19.11 13.98 11.93
CA PRO A 103 -18.55 13.29 13.09
C PRO A 103 -17.24 12.59 12.71
N LEU A 104 -16.21 12.79 13.54
CA LEU A 104 -14.96 12.05 13.53
C LEU A 104 -14.95 11.11 14.73
N ARG A 105 -14.94 9.80 14.48
CA ARG A 105 -14.95 8.79 15.55
C ARG A 105 -13.56 8.31 15.96
N ASP A 106 -12.52 8.80 15.31
CA ASP A 106 -11.15 8.33 15.53
C ASP A 106 -10.38 9.26 16.47
N ASN A 107 -9.55 8.67 17.34
CA ASN A 107 -8.62 9.42 18.18
C ASN A 107 -7.36 9.76 17.37
N HIS A 108 -7.04 11.05 17.22
CA HIS A 108 -5.91 11.49 16.39
C HIS A 108 -4.52 11.20 16.97
N LYS A 109 -4.41 10.91 18.27
CA LYS A 109 -3.12 10.90 18.99
C LYS A 109 -2.26 9.66 18.75
N ASP A 110 -2.85 8.50 18.48
CA ASP A 110 -2.12 7.23 18.30
C ASP A 110 -2.63 6.50 17.06
N TRP A 111 -2.15 6.92 15.88
CA TRP A 111 -2.60 6.31 14.63
C TRP A 111 -1.85 5.02 14.33
N LEU A 112 -2.60 3.93 14.18
CA LEU A 112 -2.07 2.61 13.87
C LEU A 112 -2.38 2.27 12.43
N TRP A 113 -1.38 2.30 11.57
CA TRP A 113 -1.50 1.91 10.16
C TRP A 113 -1.64 0.39 10.05
N HIS A 114 -2.82 -0.07 9.64
CA HIS A 114 -3.10 -1.50 9.50
C HIS A 114 -4.17 -1.81 8.46
N VAL A 115 -4.15 -3.03 7.95
CA VAL A 115 -5.20 -3.61 7.11
C VAL A 115 -5.86 -4.76 7.87
N THR A 116 -7.18 -4.70 8.02
CA THR A 116 -7.95 -5.81 8.60
C THR A 116 -8.01 -6.98 7.61
N LEU A 117 -7.65 -8.18 8.05
CA LEU A 117 -7.69 -9.40 7.22
C LEU A 117 -8.79 -10.37 7.62
N SER A 118 -9.13 -10.46 8.90
CA SER A 118 -10.12 -11.39 9.38
C SER A 118 -10.84 -10.87 10.60
N ARG A 119 -12.09 -11.32 10.80
CA ARG A 119 -12.86 -11.12 12.03
C ARG A 119 -13.16 -12.46 12.67
N LYS A 120 -13.45 -12.44 13.98
CA LYS A 120 -13.83 -13.64 14.74
C LYS A 120 -14.84 -14.52 14.00
N PRO A 121 -14.83 -15.84 14.21
CA PRO A 121 -13.86 -16.58 15.03
C PRO A 121 -12.49 -16.68 14.34
N PHE A 122 -11.39 -16.75 15.10
CA PHE A 122 -10.04 -17.05 14.58
C PHE A 122 -9.16 -17.60 15.71
N ASP A 123 -8.11 -18.35 15.35
CA ASP A 123 -7.09 -18.82 16.30
C ASP A 123 -5.86 -17.90 16.31
N HIS A 124 -5.42 -17.48 17.48
CA HIS A 124 -4.31 -16.54 17.61
C HIS A 124 -2.98 -17.11 17.12
N LYS A 125 -2.68 -18.37 17.44
CA LYS A 125 -1.39 -18.98 17.13
C LYS A 125 -1.28 -19.24 15.63
N GLU A 126 -2.34 -19.72 15.00
CA GLU A 126 -2.38 -19.93 13.55
C GLU A 126 -2.16 -18.62 12.78
N TRP A 127 -2.84 -17.53 13.18
CA TRP A 127 -2.68 -16.23 12.52
C TRP A 127 -1.30 -15.61 12.73
N GLN A 128 -0.73 -15.76 13.92
CA GLN A 128 0.61 -15.27 14.20
C GLN A 128 1.68 -16.06 13.43
N ALA A 129 1.52 -17.39 13.31
CA ALA A 129 2.43 -18.25 12.53
C ALA A 129 2.29 -18.04 11.01
N ALA A 130 1.11 -17.63 10.53
CA ALA A 130 0.87 -17.34 9.12
C ALA A 130 1.38 -15.97 8.67
N PHE A 131 1.79 -15.11 9.60
CA PHE A 131 2.31 -13.80 9.25
C PHE A 131 3.67 -13.90 8.57
N THR A 132 3.78 -13.26 7.42
CA THR A 132 5.05 -13.00 6.75
C THR A 132 5.08 -11.54 6.31
N PRO A 133 6.24 -10.87 6.35
CA PRO A 133 6.38 -9.54 5.76
C PRO A 133 6.03 -9.59 4.27
N LEU A 134 5.11 -8.74 3.85
CA LEU A 134 4.71 -8.60 2.45
C LEU A 134 4.82 -7.14 2.03
N PRO A 135 5.23 -6.87 0.78
CA PRO A 135 5.13 -5.53 0.23
C PRO A 135 3.65 -5.18 -0.01
N MET A 136 3.35 -3.89 -0.02
CA MET A 136 2.02 -3.39 -0.33
C MET A 136 2.10 -2.11 -1.16
N LEU A 137 1.01 -1.82 -1.85
CA LEU A 137 0.81 -0.57 -2.57
C LEU A 137 -0.63 -0.08 -2.41
N THR A 138 -0.83 1.23 -2.60
CA THR A 138 -2.16 1.83 -2.69
C THR A 138 -2.52 2.15 -4.14
N GLN A 139 -3.80 2.01 -4.48
CA GLN A 139 -4.28 2.25 -5.85
C GLN A 139 -5.30 3.37 -5.94
N SER A 140 -6.14 3.48 -4.93
CA SER A 140 -7.24 4.40 -4.92
C SER A 140 -7.50 4.87 -3.51
N LEU A 141 -8.00 6.08 -3.38
CA LEU A 141 -8.68 6.57 -2.21
C LEU A 141 -10.18 6.43 -2.45
N HIS A 142 -10.90 5.92 -1.45
CA HIS A 142 -12.34 5.79 -1.53
C HIS A 142 -13.02 6.40 -0.31
N LEU A 143 -14.25 6.86 -0.53
CA LEU A 143 -15.28 6.88 0.49
C LEU A 143 -16.09 5.58 0.36
N TYR A 144 -16.12 4.76 1.41
CA TYR A 144 -16.88 3.53 1.44
C TYR A 144 -18.17 3.65 2.25
N ALA A 145 -19.25 3.05 1.74
CA ALA A 145 -20.37 2.57 2.54
C ALA A 145 -20.03 1.17 3.08
N SER A 146 -20.28 0.94 4.38
CA SER A 146 -20.25 -0.41 4.95
C SER A 146 -21.68 -0.94 4.99
N LEU A 147 -21.94 -2.03 4.28
CA LEU A 147 -23.28 -2.62 4.11
C LEU A 147 -23.51 -3.82 5.05
N GLY A 148 -22.67 -3.98 6.09
CA GLY A 148 -22.65 -5.16 6.94
C GLY A 148 -21.90 -6.35 6.29
N HIS A 149 -21.68 -7.41 7.08
CA HIS A 149 -21.04 -8.66 6.61
C HIS A 149 -19.73 -8.50 5.82
N LEU A 150 -18.91 -7.49 6.15
CA LEU A 150 -17.66 -7.17 5.45
C LEU A 150 -17.84 -6.69 4.00
N ASN A 151 -19.06 -6.34 3.60
CA ASN A 151 -19.32 -5.76 2.29
C ASN A 151 -19.10 -4.24 2.33
N TYR A 152 -18.21 -3.76 1.45
CA TYR A 152 -17.85 -2.37 1.32
C TYR A 152 -18.09 -1.90 -0.10
N GLN A 153 -18.90 -0.87 -0.27
CA GLN A 153 -19.21 -0.29 -1.58
C GLN A 153 -18.56 1.09 -1.71
N PRO A 154 -17.72 1.33 -2.73
CA PRO A 154 -17.19 2.66 -2.98
C PRO A 154 -18.33 3.59 -3.43
N LEU A 155 -18.48 4.72 -2.75
CA LEU A 155 -19.44 5.79 -3.06
C LEU A 155 -18.77 6.91 -3.86
N TRP A 156 -17.49 7.14 -3.59
CA TRP A 156 -16.64 8.08 -4.30
C TRP A 156 -15.23 7.49 -4.36
N SER A 157 -14.51 7.78 -5.44
CA SER A 157 -13.19 7.23 -5.71
C SER A 157 -12.28 8.29 -6.32
N TYR A 158 -11.02 8.29 -5.89
CA TYR A 158 -9.92 9.01 -6.50
C TYR A 158 -8.81 8.01 -6.80
N SER A 159 -8.53 7.79 -8.08
CA SER A 159 -7.52 6.82 -8.53
C SER A 159 -6.14 7.46 -8.58
N PHE A 160 -5.14 6.73 -8.08
CA PHE A 160 -3.74 7.10 -8.19
C PHE A 160 -3.14 6.54 -9.48
N ILE A 161 -2.04 7.16 -9.93
CA ILE A 161 -1.13 6.53 -10.88
C ILE A 161 -0.48 5.32 -10.18
N PRO A 162 -0.55 4.10 -10.73
CA PRO A 162 0.07 2.94 -10.10
C PRO A 162 1.57 3.15 -9.89
N PRO A 163 2.14 2.82 -8.71
CA PRO A 163 3.58 2.91 -8.46
C PRO A 163 4.39 2.14 -9.49
N PHE A 164 3.88 0.97 -9.86
CA PHE A 164 4.39 0.18 -10.96
C PHE A 164 3.26 -0.62 -11.63
N GLN A 165 3.48 -0.99 -12.88
CA GLN A 165 2.58 -1.83 -13.65
C GLN A 165 3.37 -2.80 -14.51
N GLU A 166 2.96 -4.06 -14.53
CA GLU A 166 3.49 -5.04 -15.48
C GLU A 166 2.98 -4.73 -16.90
N ILE A 167 3.91 -4.54 -17.82
CA ILE A 167 3.68 -4.44 -19.25
C ILE A 167 4.05 -5.79 -19.88
N LYS A 168 3.07 -6.42 -20.53
CA LYS A 168 3.29 -7.67 -21.25
C LYS A 168 4.05 -7.41 -22.54
N TYR A 169 5.29 -7.89 -22.60
CA TYR A 169 6.03 -8.07 -23.85
C TYR A 169 6.07 -9.56 -24.20
N PRO A 170 6.15 -9.94 -25.49
CA PRO A 170 6.04 -11.34 -25.92
C PRO A 170 7.01 -12.32 -25.23
N ASN A 171 8.22 -11.86 -24.89
CA ASN A 171 9.30 -12.73 -24.38
C ASN A 171 9.90 -12.27 -23.05
N GLN A 172 9.34 -11.23 -22.41
CA GLN A 172 9.92 -10.65 -21.20
C GLN A 172 8.86 -9.97 -20.35
N THR A 173 9.06 -9.98 -19.03
CA THR A 173 8.27 -9.18 -18.09
C THR A 173 8.94 -7.83 -17.92
N VAL A 174 8.25 -6.76 -18.33
CA VAL A 174 8.71 -5.37 -18.11
C VAL A 174 7.77 -4.71 -17.12
N TYR A 175 8.31 -3.93 -16.20
CA TYR A 175 7.52 -3.07 -15.31
C TYR A 175 7.72 -1.62 -15.70
N LEU A 176 6.63 -0.89 -15.91
CA LEU A 176 6.65 0.57 -15.90
C LEU A 176 6.65 1.03 -14.45
N ILE A 177 7.70 1.75 -14.04
CA ILE A 177 7.81 2.35 -12.71
C ILE A 177 7.48 3.84 -12.83
N ASN A 178 6.58 4.33 -11.99
CA ASN A 178 6.19 5.75 -11.94
C ASN A 178 6.65 6.34 -10.62
N GLY A 179 7.04 7.61 -10.57
CA GLY A 179 7.37 8.31 -9.31
C GLY A 179 7.44 9.81 -9.51
N GLU A 180 7.24 10.59 -8.45
CA GLU A 180 7.31 12.05 -8.47
C GLU A 180 8.75 12.56 -8.26
N ASN A 181 9.64 11.70 -7.76
CA ASN A 181 11.06 11.97 -7.56
C ASN A 181 11.87 10.65 -7.58
N LEU A 182 13.20 10.75 -7.59
CA LEU A 182 14.09 9.58 -7.66
C LEU A 182 13.98 8.63 -6.46
N ASN A 183 13.64 9.15 -5.27
CA ASN A 183 13.43 8.29 -4.09
C ASN A 183 12.18 7.43 -4.26
N GLN A 184 11.07 8.00 -4.76
CA GLN A 184 9.88 7.22 -5.12
C GLN A 184 10.19 6.21 -6.24
N ILE A 185 10.99 6.58 -7.24
CA ILE A 185 11.41 5.66 -8.30
C ILE A 185 12.12 4.43 -7.72
N TYR A 186 13.06 4.62 -6.78
CA TYR A 186 13.69 3.52 -6.06
C TYR A 186 12.67 2.68 -5.28
N GLN A 187 11.84 3.31 -4.45
CA GLN A 187 10.87 2.63 -3.60
C GLN A 187 9.87 1.81 -4.42
N HIS A 188 9.40 2.35 -5.54
CA HIS A 188 8.41 1.70 -6.40
C HIS A 188 9.03 0.58 -7.23
N ALA A 189 10.28 0.74 -7.70
CA ALA A 189 11.03 -0.34 -8.34
C ALA A 189 11.33 -1.48 -7.35
N PHE A 190 11.78 -1.15 -6.13
CA PHE A 190 11.97 -2.10 -5.05
C PHE A 190 10.67 -2.86 -4.72
N ALA A 191 9.56 -2.13 -4.58
CA ALA A 191 8.26 -2.73 -4.33
C ALA A 191 7.84 -3.66 -5.47
N ALA A 192 8.09 -3.32 -6.74
CA ALA A 192 7.81 -4.21 -7.87
C ALA A 192 8.59 -5.54 -7.76
N LEU A 193 9.88 -5.48 -7.43
CA LEU A 193 10.70 -6.68 -7.19
C LEU A 193 10.18 -7.49 -5.99
N ALA A 194 9.84 -6.82 -4.89
CA ALA A 194 9.31 -7.47 -3.70
C ALA A 194 7.92 -8.10 -3.95
N PHE A 195 7.08 -7.50 -4.78
CA PHE A 195 5.80 -8.10 -5.16
C PHE A 195 5.99 -9.42 -5.90
N HIS A 196 7.08 -9.54 -6.66
CA HIS A 196 7.45 -10.80 -7.29
C HIS A 196 8.08 -11.79 -6.30
N TYR A 197 8.93 -11.31 -5.39
CA TYR A 197 9.60 -12.13 -4.39
C TYR A 197 9.51 -11.46 -2.99
N PRO A 198 8.42 -11.73 -2.23
CA PRO A 198 8.13 -11.05 -0.97
C PRO A 198 9.25 -11.04 0.09
N PRO A 199 10.10 -12.08 0.22
CA PRO A 199 11.21 -12.04 1.17
C PRO A 199 12.19 -10.89 0.95
N LEU A 200 12.22 -10.27 -0.24
CA LEU A 200 13.01 -9.08 -0.53
C LEU A 200 12.65 -7.89 0.38
N THR A 201 11.41 -7.83 0.87
CA THR A 201 10.87 -6.77 1.73
C THR A 201 11.78 -6.46 2.93
N SER A 202 12.40 -7.48 3.52
CA SER A 202 13.29 -7.38 4.68
C SER A 202 14.62 -6.66 4.40
N TYR A 203 14.93 -6.40 3.12
CA TYR A 203 16.17 -5.77 2.66
C TYR A 203 15.97 -4.32 2.22
N HIS A 204 14.75 -3.77 2.39
CA HIS A 204 14.48 -2.37 2.10
C HIS A 204 15.40 -1.46 2.93
N HIS A 205 15.87 -0.39 2.31
CA HIS A 205 16.58 0.66 3.02
C HIS A 205 16.32 2.01 2.37
N THR A 206 16.50 3.07 3.14
CA THR A 206 16.35 4.44 2.65
C THR A 206 17.70 4.99 2.25
N LYS A 207 17.80 5.52 1.03
CA LYS A 207 18.99 6.16 0.49
C LYS A 207 18.56 7.27 -0.47
N ASN A 208 19.35 8.34 -0.53
CA ASN A 208 19.16 9.40 -1.51
C ASN A 208 19.92 9.05 -2.79
N TYR A 209 19.24 9.17 -3.93
CA TYR A 209 19.82 8.86 -5.24
C TYR A 209 19.93 10.11 -6.09
N ALA A 210 21.08 10.31 -6.71
CA ALA A 210 21.28 11.41 -7.66
C ALA A 210 20.85 11.02 -9.08
N HIS A 211 20.97 9.73 -9.43
CA HIS A 211 20.75 9.23 -10.78
C HIS A 211 20.11 7.84 -10.80
N LEU A 212 19.38 7.53 -11.89
CA LEU A 212 18.79 6.20 -12.09
C LEU A 212 19.84 5.07 -12.04
N LYS A 213 21.05 5.29 -12.58
CA LYS A 213 22.12 4.28 -12.57
C LYS A 213 22.48 3.80 -11.16
N GLU A 214 22.43 4.70 -10.18
CA GLU A 214 22.69 4.36 -8.77
C GLU A 214 21.57 3.51 -8.19
N ILE A 215 20.31 3.83 -8.51
CA ILE A 215 19.12 3.04 -8.15
C ILE A 215 19.27 1.62 -8.70
N ILE A 216 19.61 1.48 -9.99
CA ILE A 216 19.76 0.19 -10.66
C ILE A 216 20.91 -0.64 -10.06
N ALA A 217 22.05 0.00 -9.79
CA ALA A 217 23.19 -0.66 -9.15
C ALA A 217 22.83 -1.17 -7.74
N ASP A 218 22.11 -0.35 -6.98
CA ASP A 218 21.71 -0.67 -5.61
C ASP A 218 20.68 -1.81 -5.56
N LEU A 219 19.65 -1.77 -6.40
CA LEU A 219 18.66 -2.85 -6.50
C LEU A 219 19.30 -4.18 -6.94
N ASN A 220 20.25 -4.14 -7.89
CA ASN A 220 21.01 -5.34 -8.27
C ASN A 220 21.89 -5.86 -7.12
N PHE A 221 22.50 -4.97 -6.34
CA PHE A 221 23.23 -5.35 -5.14
C PHE A 221 22.33 -6.03 -4.11
N LEU A 222 21.10 -5.52 -3.91
CA LEU A 222 20.11 -6.16 -3.03
C LEU A 222 19.74 -7.57 -3.53
N ILE A 223 19.53 -7.77 -4.83
CA ILE A 223 19.25 -9.09 -5.40
C ILE A 223 20.40 -10.07 -5.09
N VAL A 224 21.65 -9.64 -5.28
CA VAL A 224 22.84 -10.46 -4.97
C VAL A 224 22.91 -10.79 -3.49
N ARG A 225 22.64 -9.82 -2.61
CA ARG A 225 22.62 -10.03 -1.16
C ARG A 225 21.57 -11.05 -0.75
N VAL A 226 20.34 -10.92 -1.27
CA VAL A 226 19.25 -11.86 -0.94
C VAL A 226 19.58 -13.27 -1.40
N LYS A 227 20.22 -13.44 -2.56
CA LYS A 227 20.70 -14.75 -3.04
C LYS A 227 21.73 -15.40 -2.13
N ALA A 228 22.58 -14.60 -1.49
CA ALA A 228 23.58 -15.11 -0.57
C ALA A 228 22.91 -15.66 0.71
N ASP A 229 21.79 -15.04 1.11
CA ASP A 229 21.08 -15.36 2.36
C ASP A 229 20.00 -16.44 2.16
N GLN A 230 19.38 -16.54 0.98
CA GLN A 230 18.28 -17.47 0.67
C GLN A 230 18.10 -17.73 -0.84
N ASP A 231 17.34 -18.77 -1.19
CA ASP A 231 17.03 -19.10 -2.60
C ASP A 231 16.14 -18.04 -3.23
N CYS A 232 16.70 -17.26 -4.17
CA CYS A 232 16.06 -16.11 -4.79
C CYS A 232 16.03 -16.27 -6.33
N PRO A 233 14.84 -16.28 -6.95
CA PRO A 233 14.69 -16.50 -8.39
C PRO A 233 15.07 -15.28 -9.23
N LEU A 234 15.23 -14.09 -8.63
CA LEU A 234 15.54 -12.87 -9.36
C LEU A 234 16.99 -12.91 -9.85
N LYS A 235 17.27 -12.81 -11.15
CA LYS A 235 18.64 -12.79 -11.66
C LYS A 235 19.31 -11.44 -11.52
N THR A 236 18.74 -10.46 -12.21
CA THR A 236 19.28 -9.12 -12.39
C THR A 236 18.15 -8.22 -12.91
N LEU A 237 18.41 -6.94 -12.84
CA LEU A 237 17.55 -5.84 -13.25
C LEU A 237 18.26 -5.07 -14.37
N HIS A 238 17.50 -4.75 -15.42
CA HIS A 238 17.98 -3.92 -16.53
C HIS A 238 17.01 -2.78 -16.84
N VAL A 239 17.55 -1.67 -17.32
CA VAL A 239 16.75 -0.55 -17.86
C VAL A 239 16.42 -0.87 -19.32
N TYR A 240 15.12 -0.92 -19.65
CA TYR A 240 14.64 -1.11 -21.01
C TYR A 240 14.46 0.22 -21.75
N LYS A 241 13.91 1.22 -21.07
CA LYS A 241 13.90 2.62 -21.51
C LYS A 241 14.31 3.53 -20.36
N ASP A 242 15.15 4.51 -20.67
CA ASP A 242 15.62 5.51 -19.72
C ASP A 242 14.48 6.42 -19.24
N ILE A 243 14.76 7.27 -18.26
CA ILE A 243 13.80 8.18 -17.65
C ILE A 243 13.10 9.02 -18.70
N GLN A 244 11.77 9.00 -18.65
CA GLN A 244 10.89 9.94 -19.30
C GLN A 244 10.16 10.74 -18.21
N THR A 245 9.99 12.04 -18.43
CA THR A 245 9.15 12.86 -17.56
C THR A 245 7.89 13.24 -18.32
N LYS A 246 6.74 12.85 -17.79
CA LYS A 246 5.42 13.17 -18.34
C LYS A 246 4.52 13.71 -17.24
N ASP A 247 3.96 14.89 -17.43
CA ASP A 247 3.06 15.53 -16.45
C ASP A 247 3.68 15.63 -15.04
N SER A 248 4.99 15.91 -14.96
CA SER A 248 5.79 15.92 -13.72
C SER A 248 5.86 14.57 -12.99
N ILE A 249 5.62 13.47 -13.70
CA ILE A 249 5.86 12.09 -13.25
C ILE A 249 7.08 11.56 -13.97
N ILE A 250 8.05 11.08 -13.21
CA ILE A 250 9.22 10.34 -13.68
C ILE A 250 8.77 8.91 -13.98
N GLN A 251 9.13 8.40 -15.15
CA GLN A 251 8.78 7.07 -15.61
C GLN A 251 10.02 6.37 -16.15
N PHE A 252 10.20 5.09 -15.84
CA PHE A 252 11.17 4.25 -16.54
C PHE A 252 10.66 2.81 -16.69
N GLU A 253 11.15 2.13 -17.72
CA GLU A 253 10.78 0.74 -18.00
C GLU A 253 11.89 -0.18 -17.50
N MET A 254 11.52 -1.08 -16.60
CA MET A 254 12.38 -2.02 -15.88
C MET A 254 12.18 -3.44 -16.41
N ILE A 255 13.24 -4.11 -16.86
CA ILE A 255 13.21 -5.57 -17.10
C ILE A 255 13.67 -6.28 -15.83
N MET A 256 12.94 -7.32 -15.46
CA MET A 256 13.26 -8.21 -14.36
C MET A 256 13.55 -9.61 -14.91
N ASP A 257 14.83 -10.02 -14.87
CA ASP A 257 15.23 -11.35 -15.31
C ASP A 257 15.01 -12.38 -14.19
N LYS A 258 14.48 -13.55 -14.59
CA LYS A 258 14.22 -14.71 -13.72
C LYS A 258 15.15 -15.86 -14.11
#